data_AF-A0A6P7H592-F1
#
_entry.id   AF-A0A6P7H592-F1
#
_cell.length_a   1.000
_cell.length_b   1.000
_cell.length_c   1.000
_cell.angle_alpha   90.00
_cell.angle_beta   90.00
_cell.angle_gamma   90.00
#
_symmetry.space_group_name_H-M   'P 1'
#
loop_
_entity.id
_entity.type
_entity.pdbx_description
1 polymer ?
#
loop_
_entity_poly.entity_id
_entity_poly.type
_entity_poly.pdbx_seq_one_letter_code
_entity_poly.pdbx_strand_id
1 'polypeptide(L)'
;MVRTYKRKTHRVTPPLDVFWRAAEAVRNEEHIISIRKAAQDFGIHRSLARFIKRTPETNRTVQMGYKKSRLVFCEREEIELEKYLKKTSDMYFGLTPIEVRNSSYLLSL
;
A
#
# COMPACT_ATOMS: atom_id res chain seq x y z
N MET A 1 -5.05 -15.11 31.15
CA MET A 1 -5.08 -15.73 29.82
C MET A 1 -4.97 -14.64 28.76
N VAL A 2 -4.01 -14.72 27.84
CA VAL A 2 -3.78 -13.68 26.81
C VAL A 2 -4.88 -13.74 25.75
N ARG A 3 -5.50 -12.61 25.43
CA ARG A 3 -6.57 -12.52 24.42
C ARG A 3 -5.99 -12.73 23.01
N THR A 4 -6.26 -13.88 22.39
CA THR A 4 -6.01 -14.09 20.96
C THR A 4 -7.06 -13.34 20.13
N TYR A 5 -6.67 -12.21 19.54
CA TYR A 5 -7.54 -11.45 18.64
C TYR A 5 -7.61 -12.12 17.26
N LYS A 6 -8.80 -12.62 16.88
CA LYS A 6 -9.08 -13.03 15.49
C LYS A 6 -9.62 -11.85 14.70
N ARG A 7 -8.96 -11.52 13.59
CA ARG A 7 -9.35 -10.41 12.72
C ARG A 7 -10.67 -10.75 12.01
N LYS A 8 -11.67 -9.88 12.14
CA LYS A 8 -13.01 -10.07 11.56
C LYS A 8 -13.18 -9.51 10.14
N THR A 9 -12.22 -8.70 9.68
CA THR A 9 -12.34 -7.98 8.40
C THR A 9 -11.15 -8.26 7.50
N HIS A 10 -11.46 -8.61 6.26
CA HIS A 10 -10.49 -8.73 5.19
C HIS A 10 -10.43 -7.39 4.44
N ARG A 11 -9.48 -6.53 4.82
CA ARG A 11 -9.22 -5.28 4.10
C ARG A 11 -8.22 -5.57 2.99
N VAL A 12 -8.66 -6.19 1.90
CA VAL A 12 -7.89 -6.15 0.66
C VAL A 12 -8.25 -4.86 -0.05
N THR A 13 -7.23 -4.04 -0.28
CA THR A 13 -7.36 -2.88 -1.14
C THR A 13 -7.46 -3.39 -2.57
N PRO A 14 -8.58 -3.15 -3.28
CA PRO A 14 -8.71 -3.56 -4.67
C PRO A 14 -7.53 -3.01 -5.50
N PRO A 15 -7.06 -3.75 -6.52
CA PRO A 15 -5.98 -3.28 -7.37
C PRO A 15 -6.38 -1.97 -8.07
N LEU A 16 -5.38 -1.16 -8.43
CA LEU A 16 -5.58 0.16 -9.04
C LEU A 16 -6.46 0.09 -10.30
N ASP A 17 -6.33 -0.97 -11.09
CA ASP A 17 -7.14 -1.21 -12.28
C ASP A 17 -8.65 -1.27 -11.97
N VAL A 18 -9.05 -1.92 -10.87
CA VAL A 18 -10.45 -2.00 -10.44
C VAL A 18 -10.98 -0.61 -10.04
N PHE A 19 -10.14 0.25 -9.47
CA PHE A 19 -10.50 1.64 -9.18
C PHE A 19 -10.73 2.47 -10.44
N TRP A 20 -9.92 2.28 -11.49
CA TRP A 20 -10.09 2.97 -12.76
C TRP A 20 -11.38 2.56 -13.46
N ARG A 21 -11.64 1.25 -13.57
CA ARG A 21 -12.89 0.74 -14.15
C ARG A 21 -14.14 1.24 -13.42
N ALA A 22 -14.09 1.28 -12.09
CA ALA A 22 -15.19 1.83 -11.29
C ALA A 22 -15.34 3.35 -11.45
N ALA A 23 -14.25 4.09 -11.64
CA ALA A 23 -14.29 5.53 -11.87
C ALA A 23 -14.83 5.86 -13.27
N GLU A 24 -14.45 5.10 -14.30
CA GLU A 24 -14.98 5.22 -15.66
C GLU A 24 -16.48 4.93 -15.68
N ALA A 25 -16.95 3.87 -15.02
CA ALA A 25 -18.37 3.54 -14.92
C ALA A 25 -19.23 4.64 -14.28
N VAL A 26 -18.64 5.49 -13.42
CA VAL A 26 -19.34 6.64 -12.82
C VAL A 26 -19.28 7.88 -13.71
N ARG A 27 -18.25 8.02 -14.55
CA ARG A 27 -18.08 9.18 -15.45
C ARG A 27 -18.80 9.02 -16.77
N ASN A 28 -19.00 7.79 -17.23
CA ASN A 28 -19.69 7.51 -18.47
C ASN A 28 -21.14 8.04 -18.40
N GLU A 29 -21.47 8.97 -19.29
CA GLU A 29 -22.75 9.70 -19.27
C GLU A 29 -23.94 8.84 -19.72
N GLU A 30 -23.69 7.71 -20.39
CA GLU A 30 -24.73 6.81 -20.91
C GLU A 30 -25.57 6.15 -19.80
N HIS A 31 -24.99 5.96 -18.62
CA HIS A 31 -25.67 5.39 -17.46
C HIS A 31 -25.28 6.14 -16.18
N ILE A 32 -26.24 6.85 -15.57
CA ILE A 32 -26.03 7.55 -14.30
C ILE A 32 -25.92 6.51 -13.15
N ILE A 33 -24.74 5.93 -12.99
CA ILE A 33 -24.44 5.03 -11.88
C ILE A 33 -23.95 5.88 -10.71
N SER A 34 -24.68 5.84 -9.58
CA SER A 34 -24.22 6.51 -8.36
C SER A 34 -22.89 5.93 -7.88
N ILE A 35 -22.02 6.78 -7.30
CA ILE A 35 -20.73 6.36 -6.74
C ILE A 35 -20.90 5.19 -5.76
N ARG A 36 -22.00 5.15 -5.01
CA ARG A 36 -22.30 4.08 -4.04
C ARG A 36 -22.60 2.75 -4.73
N LYS A 37 -23.32 2.78 -5.85
CA LYS A 37 -23.66 1.58 -6.63
C LYS A 37 -22.40 1.01 -7.31
N ALA A 38 -21.63 1.85 -7.99
CA ALA A 38 -20.34 1.44 -8.57
C ALA A 38 -19.38 0.88 -7.50
N ALA A 39 -19.29 1.53 -6.34
CA ALA A 39 -18.52 1.02 -5.20
C ALA A 39 -18.94 -0.42 -4.82
N GLN A 40 -20.23 -0.68 -4.72
CA GLN A 40 -20.76 -2.00 -4.39
C GLN A 40 -20.46 -3.04 -5.48
N ASP A 41 -20.68 -2.69 -6.74
CA ASP A 41 -20.50 -3.59 -7.89
C ASP A 41 -19.03 -4.01 -8.07
N PHE A 42 -18.09 -3.08 -7.83
CA PHE A 42 -16.65 -3.33 -7.94
C PHE A 42 -16.00 -3.78 -6.62
N GLY A 43 -16.77 -3.98 -5.55
CA GLY A 43 -16.25 -4.38 -4.24
C GLY A 43 -15.35 -3.32 -3.57
N ILE A 44 -15.46 -2.06 -4.00
CA ILE A 44 -14.73 -0.92 -3.45
C ILE A 44 -15.63 -0.27 -2.41
N HIS A 45 -15.22 -0.18 -1.15
CA HIS A 45 -16.05 0.49 -0.14
C HIS A 45 -15.98 2.04 -0.27
N ARG A 46 -15.68 2.75 0.82
CA ARG A 46 -15.66 4.23 0.88
C ARG A 46 -14.54 4.91 0.07
N SER A 47 -13.68 4.15 -0.59
CA SER A 47 -12.47 4.68 -1.23
C SER A 47 -12.69 5.24 -2.64
N LEU A 48 -13.78 4.85 -3.33
CA LEU A 48 -14.03 5.24 -4.73
C LEU A 48 -14.24 6.76 -4.89
N ALA A 49 -15.06 7.36 -4.01
CA ALA A 49 -15.29 8.81 -4.02
C ALA A 49 -13.99 9.62 -3.87
N ARG A 50 -13.10 9.16 -2.98
CA ARG A 50 -11.79 9.78 -2.75
C ARG A 50 -10.88 9.63 -3.97
N PHE A 51 -10.95 8.48 -4.65
CA PHE A 51 -10.19 8.23 -5.86
C PHE A 51 -10.62 9.18 -6.98
N ILE A 52 -11.91 9.22 -7.31
CA ILE A 52 -12.48 10.10 -8.35
C ILE A 52 -12.10 11.57 -8.11
N LYS A 53 -12.19 12.05 -6.86
CA LYS A 53 -11.80 13.42 -6.49
C LYS A 53 -10.30 13.71 -6.68
N ARG A 54 -9.45 12.70 -6.53
CA ARG A 54 -7.98 12.84 -6.62
C ARG A 54 -7.45 12.69 -8.04
N THR A 55 -8.12 11.90 -8.89
CA THR A 55 -7.77 11.67 -10.29
C THR A 55 -8.73 12.44 -11.21
N PRO A 56 -8.54 13.73 -11.52
CA PRO A 56 -9.26 14.32 -12.66
C PRO A 56 -8.90 13.55 -13.94
N GLU A 57 -9.79 13.54 -14.94
CA GLU A 57 -9.70 12.71 -16.16
C GLU A 57 -8.34 12.75 -16.89
N THR A 58 -7.60 13.84 -16.72
CA THR A 58 -6.32 14.10 -17.37
C THR A 58 -5.10 13.46 -16.70
N ASN A 59 -5.20 12.99 -15.44
CA ASN A 59 -4.04 12.51 -14.67
C ASN A 59 -4.15 11.04 -14.27
N ARG A 60 -3.65 10.14 -15.14
CA ARG A 60 -3.51 8.70 -14.86
C ARG A 60 -2.31 8.33 -13.99
N THR A 61 -1.49 9.29 -13.57
CA THR A 61 -0.25 9.08 -12.81
C THR A 61 -0.46 8.80 -11.31
N VAL A 62 -1.65 8.35 -10.89
CA VAL A 62 -1.93 8.12 -9.47
C VAL A 62 -1.35 6.79 -9.02
N GLN A 63 -0.22 6.88 -8.32
CA GLN A 63 0.30 5.78 -7.52
C GLN A 63 -0.55 5.59 -6.25
N MET A 64 -1.06 4.36 -6.10
CA MET A 64 -1.69 3.86 -4.89
C MET A 64 -0.66 3.11 -4.06
N GLY A 65 -0.53 3.46 -2.77
CA GLY A 65 0.48 2.90 -1.89
C GLY A 65 1.00 3.92 -0.89
N TYR A 66 2.10 3.58 -0.22
CA TYR A 66 2.80 4.49 0.69
C TYR A 66 3.37 5.68 -0.10
N LYS A 67 3.14 6.90 0.42
CA LYS A 67 3.74 8.09 -0.17
C LYS A 67 5.24 8.09 0.16
N LYS A 68 6.08 8.20 -0.87
CA LYS A 68 7.54 8.30 -0.76
C LYS A 68 8.04 9.58 -0.05
N SER A 69 7.15 10.49 0.34
CA SER A 69 7.51 11.76 0.98
C SER A 69 8.02 11.63 2.42
N ARG A 70 7.93 10.44 3.03
CA ARG A 70 8.42 10.15 4.39
C ARG A 70 9.46 9.01 4.38
N LEU A 71 10.12 8.79 3.25
CA LEU A 71 11.22 7.83 3.20
C LEU A 71 12.35 8.36 4.08
N VAL A 72 12.86 7.50 4.95
CA VAL A 72 14.01 7.80 5.82
C VAL A 72 15.32 7.58 5.07
N PHE A 73 15.32 6.57 4.19
CA PHE A 73 16.48 6.19 3.38
C PHE A 73 16.26 6.55 1.92
N CYS A 74 17.35 6.89 1.24
CA CYS A 74 17.36 7.05 -0.21
C CYS A 74 17.29 5.68 -0.90
N GLU A 75 16.87 5.66 -2.17
CA GLU A 75 16.70 4.40 -2.94
C GLU A 75 17.99 3.55 -2.98
N ARG A 76 19.16 4.21 -3.06
CA ARG A 76 20.46 3.52 -2.99
C ARG A 76 20.69 2.84 -1.65
N GLU A 77 20.37 3.53 -0.56
CA GLU A 77 20.53 3.04 0.81
C GLU A 77 19.55 1.89 1.10
N GLU A 78 18.32 1.95 0.59
CA GLU A 78 17.36 0.85 0.72
C GLU A 78 17.84 -0.42 -0.01
N ILE A 79 18.43 -0.28 -1.20
CA ILE A 79 18.99 -1.41 -1.96
C ILE A 79 20.16 -2.05 -1.22
N GLU A 80 21.03 -1.23 -0.62
CA GLU A 80 22.18 -1.72 0.15
C GLU A 80 21.73 -2.41 1.45
N LEU A 81 20.76 -1.83 2.15
CA LEU A 81 20.15 -2.41 3.34
C LEU A 81 19.46 -3.75 3.02
N GLU A 82 18.73 -3.84 1.90
CA GLU A 82 18.08 -5.07 1.47
C GLU A 82 19.09 -6.19 1.24
N LYS A 83 20.19 -5.90 0.53
CA LYS A 83 21.28 -6.86 0.29
C LYS A 83 21.92 -7.30 1.59
N TYR A 84 22.16 -6.37 2.50
CA TYR A 84 22.73 -6.67 3.81
C TYR A 84 21.79 -7.58 4.61
N LEU A 85 20.50 -7.26 4.72
CA LEU A 85 19.51 -8.04 5.46
C LEU A 85 19.32 -9.45 4.91
N LYS A 86 19.35 -9.63 3.58
CA LYS A 86 19.32 -10.96 2.96
C LYS A 86 20.56 -11.75 3.32
N LYS A 87 21.74 -11.14 3.18
CA LYS A 87 23.01 -11.78 3.52
C LYS A 87 23.08 -12.15 5.00
N THR A 88 22.60 -11.29 5.90
CA THR A 88 22.57 -11.59 7.33
C THR A 88 21.52 -12.64 7.68
N SER A 89 20.34 -12.61 7.04
CA SER A 89 19.34 -13.68 7.18
C SER A 89 19.93 -15.04 6.79
N ASP A 90 20.64 -15.11 5.67
CA ASP A 90 21.26 -16.32 5.17
C ASP A 90 22.45 -16.77 6.04
N MET A 91 23.26 -15.82 6.53
CA MET A 91 24.39 -16.12 7.43
C MET A 91 23.95 -16.57 8.82
N TYR A 92 22.86 -16.02 9.35
CA TYR A 92 22.54 -16.17 10.77
C TYR A 92 21.34 -17.06 11.07
N PHE A 93 20.53 -17.51 10.08
CA PHE A 93 19.35 -18.36 10.31
C PHE A 93 18.64 -18.04 11.66
N GLY A 94 18.31 -16.77 11.91
CA GLY A 94 17.65 -16.38 13.17
C GLY A 94 18.10 -15.09 13.86
N LEU A 95 18.59 -14.06 13.15
CA LEU A 95 18.69 -12.74 13.77
C LEU A 95 17.29 -12.19 14.05
N THR A 96 17.04 -11.88 15.31
CA THR A 96 15.77 -11.31 15.74
C THR A 96 15.70 -9.83 15.34
N PRO A 97 14.50 -9.25 15.11
CA PRO A 97 14.34 -7.84 14.74
C PRO A 97 15.00 -6.85 15.73
N ILE A 98 15.18 -7.26 16.98
CA ILE A 98 15.83 -6.48 18.03
C ILE A 98 17.34 -6.35 17.76
N GLU A 99 17.98 -7.43 17.34
CA GLU A 99 19.42 -7.44 17.04
C GLU A 99 19.71 -6.60 15.79
N VAL A 100 18.85 -6.69 14.78
CA VAL A 100 18.93 -5.87 13.56
C VAL A 100 18.81 -4.38 13.89
N ARG A 101 17.89 -4.02 14.80
CA ARG A 101 17.74 -2.64 15.26
C ARG A 101 19.00 -2.16 15.97
N ASN A 102 19.56 -2.95 16.88
CA ASN A 102 20.78 -2.56 17.60
C ASN A 102 22.01 -2.44 16.67
N SER A 103 22.16 -3.34 15.69
CA SER A 103 23.25 -3.23 14.72
C SER A 103 23.13 -1.99 13.84
N SER A 104 21.91 -1.59 13.46
CA SER A 104 21.70 -0.40 12.63
C SER A 104 22.15 0.90 13.32
N TYR A 105 22.03 0.99 14.65
CA TYR A 105 22.52 2.15 15.40
C TYR A 105 24.04 2.16 15.59
N LEU A 106 24.67 0.98 15.73
CA LEU A 106 26.11 0.85 15.89
C LEU A 106 26.89 1.13 14.59
N LEU A 107 26.33 0.77 13.44
CA LEU A 107 26.92 1.03 12.12
C LEU A 107 26.73 2.48 11.62
N SER A 108 25.98 3.29 12.37
CA SER A 108 25.63 4.69 12.04
C SER A 108 26.55 5.73 12.71
N LEU A 109 27.58 5.30 13.45
CA LEU A 109 28.62 6.12 14.09
C LEU A 109 29.94 5.98 13.34
#